data_AF-A0A3L7VGE1-F1
#
_entry.id   AF-A0A3L7VGE1-F1
#
_cell.length_a   1.000
_cell.length_b   1.000
_cell.length_c   1.000
_cell.angle_alpha   90.00
_cell.angle_beta   90.00
_cell.angle_gamma   90.00
#
_symmetry.space_group_name_H-M   'P 1'
#
loop_
_entity.id
_entity.type
_entity.pdbx_description
1 polymer ?
#
loop_
_entity_poly.entity_id
_entity_poly.type
_entity_poly.pdbx_seq_one_letter_code
_entity_poly.pdbx_strand_id
1 'polypeptide(L)'
;TMTTGNGVLTNMAVTGSGGALVFTGPGNFEVGPGGTVTAGQRAVVSLTGISNLSYTVPAGVFRVGLKGSSGNDGAPGTSSLTLATSNTIVAGTLGVGDVSANNDGGGAELFLGQTNVLNVGSVTMSPSRADSLLQFAPGTMSPTLVLRGTNGSGPTGTWSVGTVGQRNGADRRAFTATVDLSSGTTDAAVNWLVIGQANCTSTGRGGSMLSRFTMGAGTLTTGSITVGRILGSGTNGVSGAFSGLGTLSIANPAALVTATTVSVAENTFTGTGSATKTVSGTIALSAGMLRAGTIARGAQTGTNTVVVNTSFLWTGGTVGNLAGSDLTVDTLPMTLASGTGTFQADAGRTITVNAASPIAGAGGLVKAGAGTLVLAGSNSFTGATTVQDGVVRLANSSALRSSTLAVVAGGTAEVAAFLSTTVGGLDLSGNGLVNVTSGYMTVASGLSATDLVSQILAGRGDGSWTGTSGITSSTAAADTALGTARAVGWLDNGAGSLSFAFAALGDTNLDWQVDVLDAANFLASGKFNTGAPATWFEGDFNYDGVVDVLDAADFITTGLYDQGPYNPPASVIGQVTAVPEPSAVALAAVLGGWLVVRRWRRWRSPCHVEGL
;
A
#
# COMPACT_ATOMS: atom_id res chain seq x y z
N THR A 1 2.95 -25.08 38.01
CA THR A 1 3.74 -23.85 38.15
C THR A 1 5.17 -24.21 38.51
N MET A 2 6.15 -23.88 37.67
CA MET A 2 7.56 -23.97 38.05
C MET A 2 7.98 -22.60 38.56
N THR A 3 7.55 -22.27 39.77
CA THR A 3 7.86 -21.01 40.45
C THR A 3 9.15 -21.19 41.23
N THR A 4 10.19 -20.44 40.89
CA THR A 4 11.36 -20.33 41.76
C THR A 4 10.96 -19.49 42.97
N GLY A 5 11.02 -20.08 44.17
CA GLY A 5 10.88 -19.32 45.41
C GLY A 5 12.01 -18.31 45.56
N ASN A 6 11.98 -17.49 46.62
CA ASN A 6 12.96 -16.43 46.95
C ASN A 6 14.44 -16.87 47.07
N GLY A 7 14.82 -18.06 46.63
CA GLY A 7 16.21 -18.51 46.44
C GLY A 7 16.53 -18.63 44.95
N VAL A 8 17.64 -18.00 44.54
CA VAL A 8 18.18 -17.99 43.18
C VAL A 8 18.31 -19.41 42.62
N LEU A 9 17.38 -19.81 41.75
CA LEU A 9 17.53 -20.96 40.85
C LEU A 9 17.87 -20.39 39.47
N THR A 10 19.16 -20.42 39.16
CA THR A 10 19.75 -19.71 38.01
C THR A 10 19.54 -20.44 36.67
N ASN A 11 19.40 -21.77 36.67
CA ASN A 11 19.17 -22.60 35.48
C ASN A 11 18.45 -23.91 35.87
N MET A 12 17.40 -24.27 35.13
CA MET A 12 16.80 -25.60 35.20
C MET A 12 16.87 -26.25 33.81
N ALA A 13 17.63 -27.33 33.72
CA ALA A 13 17.67 -28.18 32.54
C ALA A 13 16.91 -29.47 32.85
N VAL A 14 15.88 -29.78 32.07
CA VAL A 14 15.25 -31.10 32.11
C VAL A 14 16.05 -32.01 31.18
N THR A 15 16.87 -32.88 31.76
CA THR A 15 17.76 -33.78 31.02
C THR A 15 17.26 -35.23 31.06
N GLY A 16 17.24 -35.88 29.91
CA GLY A 16 16.90 -37.31 29.78
C GLY A 16 16.60 -37.67 28.32
N SER A 17 17.48 -38.43 27.68
CA SER A 17 17.35 -38.80 26.27
C SER A 17 16.02 -39.54 26.02
N GLY A 18 15.16 -39.01 25.15
CA GLY A 18 13.92 -39.67 24.73
C GLY A 18 12.69 -39.41 25.61
N GLY A 19 12.79 -38.61 26.67
CA GLY A 19 11.66 -38.29 27.56
C GLY A 19 10.62 -37.37 26.92
N ALA A 20 9.37 -37.43 27.41
CA ALA A 20 8.29 -36.50 27.07
C ALA A 20 7.78 -35.82 28.34
N LEU A 21 7.53 -34.51 28.26
CA LEU A 21 6.85 -33.74 29.31
C LEU A 21 5.40 -33.48 28.87
N VAL A 22 4.45 -34.13 29.55
CA VAL A 22 3.02 -34.08 29.18
C VAL A 22 2.21 -33.45 30.33
N PHE A 23 1.51 -32.37 30.03
CA PHE A 23 0.60 -31.69 30.95
C PHE A 23 -0.85 -31.91 30.50
N THR A 24 -1.61 -32.62 31.32
CA THR A 24 -3.05 -32.90 31.12
C THR A 24 -3.96 -32.33 32.22
N GLY A 25 -3.38 -31.73 33.27
CA GLY A 25 -4.13 -31.10 34.35
C GLY A 25 -4.66 -29.71 33.97
N PRO A 26 -5.60 -29.14 34.74
CA PRO A 26 -6.27 -27.87 34.40
C PRO A 26 -5.40 -26.61 34.62
N GLY A 27 -4.15 -26.79 35.05
CA GLY A 27 -3.28 -25.69 35.46
C GLY A 27 -2.56 -25.01 34.31
N ASN A 28 -2.25 -23.73 34.47
CA ASN A 28 -1.40 -22.98 33.56
C ASN A 28 0.04 -23.51 33.52
N PHE A 29 0.69 -23.37 32.37
CA PHE A 29 2.13 -23.52 32.24
C PHE A 29 2.78 -22.13 32.33
N GLU A 30 3.68 -21.95 33.31
CA GLU A 30 4.22 -20.64 33.64
C GLU A 30 5.72 -20.76 33.96
N VAL A 31 6.54 -19.95 33.27
CA VAL A 31 7.97 -19.76 33.53
C VAL A 31 8.25 -18.30 33.85
N GLY A 32 8.74 -18.05 35.06
CA GLY A 32 9.16 -16.73 35.51
C GLY A 32 9.53 -16.72 37.00
N PRO A 33 10.16 -15.65 37.50
CA PRO A 33 10.43 -15.48 38.93
C PRO A 33 9.12 -15.39 39.72
N GLY A 34 9.08 -16.05 40.88
CA GLY A 34 7.96 -15.98 41.81
C GLY A 34 8.06 -14.78 42.77
N GLY A 35 6.91 -14.24 43.20
CA GLY A 35 6.85 -13.17 44.21
C GLY A 35 7.17 -11.76 43.68
N THR A 36 7.49 -10.82 44.57
CA THR A 36 7.94 -9.46 44.21
C THR A 36 9.28 -9.54 43.49
N VAL A 37 9.34 -9.10 42.24
CA VAL A 37 10.56 -9.20 41.43
C VAL A 37 11.51 -8.07 41.80
N THR A 38 12.71 -8.41 42.29
CA THR A 38 13.84 -7.49 42.46
C THR A 38 14.74 -7.48 41.23
N ALA A 39 15.49 -6.38 41.06
CA ALA A 39 16.41 -6.23 39.95
C ALA A 39 17.42 -7.38 39.87
N GLY A 40 17.65 -7.91 38.66
CA GLY A 40 18.64 -8.97 38.41
C GLY A 40 18.15 -10.42 38.59
N GLN A 41 16.90 -10.66 39.00
CA GLN A 41 16.35 -12.01 39.04
C GLN A 41 16.20 -12.60 37.63
N ARG A 42 16.57 -13.88 37.44
CA ARG A 42 16.51 -14.56 36.15
C ARG A 42 15.94 -15.97 36.30
N ALA A 43 14.94 -16.31 35.48
CA ALA A 43 14.37 -17.66 35.37
C ALA A 43 14.69 -18.24 33.99
N VAL A 44 15.52 -19.28 33.92
CA VAL A 44 15.87 -19.94 32.67
C VAL A 44 15.54 -21.41 32.72
N VAL A 45 14.75 -21.83 31.73
CA VAL A 45 14.33 -23.21 31.55
C VAL A 45 14.71 -23.65 30.15
N SER A 46 15.47 -24.74 30.06
CA SER A 46 15.72 -25.42 28.80
C SER A 46 15.12 -26.81 28.81
N LEU A 47 14.26 -27.07 27.83
CA LEU A 47 13.66 -28.38 27.56
C LEU A 47 14.35 -29.09 26.39
N THR A 48 15.50 -28.59 25.90
CA THR A 48 16.23 -29.23 24.78
C THR A 48 16.74 -30.63 25.11
N GLY A 49 16.81 -30.99 26.39
CA GLY A 49 17.20 -32.33 26.85
C GLY A 49 16.11 -33.39 26.72
N ILE A 50 14.88 -33.02 26.32
CA ILE A 50 13.74 -33.93 26.11
C ILE A 50 13.22 -33.85 24.67
N SER A 51 12.59 -34.92 24.21
CA SER A 51 12.11 -35.02 22.83
C SER A 51 10.81 -34.27 22.59
N ASN A 52 9.87 -34.36 23.55
CA ASN A 52 8.51 -33.87 23.37
C ASN A 52 8.01 -33.03 24.54
N LEU A 53 7.37 -31.90 24.25
CA LEU A 53 6.49 -31.17 25.18
C LEU A 53 5.06 -31.22 24.66
N SER A 54 4.12 -31.66 25.51
CA SER A 54 2.69 -31.56 25.25
C SER A 54 2.00 -30.82 26.38
N TYR A 55 1.43 -29.66 26.07
CA TYR A 55 0.56 -28.91 26.98
C TYR A 55 -0.82 -28.79 26.36
N THR A 56 -1.84 -29.39 26.98
CA THR A 56 -3.18 -29.43 26.38
C THR A 56 -4.23 -28.94 27.37
N VAL A 57 -4.37 -27.62 27.47
CA VAL A 57 -5.34 -26.96 28.35
C VAL A 57 -5.99 -25.81 27.58
N PRO A 58 -7.05 -26.05 26.79
CA PRO A 58 -7.63 -25.06 25.87
C PRO A 58 -8.11 -23.75 26.50
N ALA A 59 -8.47 -23.77 27.80
CA ALA A 59 -8.83 -22.59 28.57
C ALA A 59 -7.67 -22.01 29.40
N GLY A 60 -6.54 -22.73 29.46
CA GLY A 60 -5.38 -22.37 30.26
C GLY A 60 -4.46 -21.39 29.56
N VAL A 61 -3.47 -20.91 30.30
CA VAL A 61 -2.44 -19.99 29.81
C VAL A 61 -1.10 -20.71 29.74
N PHE A 62 -0.44 -20.61 28.59
CA PHE A 62 0.97 -20.97 28.44
C PHE A 62 1.77 -19.67 28.39
N ARG A 63 2.62 -19.40 29.39
CA ARG A 63 3.34 -18.12 29.44
C ARG A 63 4.78 -18.21 29.90
N VAL A 64 5.57 -17.29 29.36
CA VAL A 64 6.93 -16.97 29.78
C VAL A 64 6.96 -15.49 30.15
N GLY A 65 7.21 -15.17 31.42
CA GLY A 65 7.12 -13.79 31.91
C GLY A 65 6.97 -13.68 33.42
N LEU A 66 7.07 -12.45 33.93
CA LEU A 66 7.11 -12.17 35.37
C LEU A 66 5.67 -12.12 35.93
N LYS A 67 5.32 -13.04 36.84
CA LYS A 67 4.00 -13.09 37.49
C LYS A 67 3.84 -12.04 38.61
N GLY A 68 4.92 -11.42 39.06
CA GLY A 68 4.95 -10.54 40.24
C GLY A 68 4.80 -9.05 39.97
N SER A 69 4.23 -8.32 40.92
CA SER A 69 4.32 -6.85 40.98
C SER A 69 5.78 -6.46 41.25
N SER A 70 6.43 -5.74 40.34
CA SER A 70 7.72 -5.08 40.64
C SER A 70 7.46 -3.80 41.46
N GLY A 71 8.20 -3.63 42.55
CA GLY A 71 8.30 -2.36 43.27
C GLY A 71 9.49 -1.58 42.73
N ASN A 72 9.25 -0.38 42.21
CA ASN A 72 10.20 0.66 41.77
C ASN A 72 11.36 0.27 40.81
N ASP A 73 11.34 0.90 39.63
CA ASP A 73 12.41 1.39 38.71
C ASP A 73 13.86 0.85 38.83
N GLY A 74 14.04 -0.46 39.01
CA GLY A 74 15.34 -1.12 38.95
C GLY A 74 15.29 -2.38 38.08
N ALA A 75 16.13 -2.42 37.03
CA ALA A 75 16.36 -3.50 36.05
C ALA A 75 15.55 -4.81 36.29
N PRO A 76 14.26 -4.83 35.91
CA PRO A 76 13.34 -5.91 36.24
C PRO A 76 13.78 -7.26 35.68
N GLY A 77 13.38 -8.36 36.34
CA GLY A 77 13.89 -9.70 36.06
C GLY A 77 13.67 -10.21 34.62
N THR A 78 14.38 -11.27 34.26
CA THR A 78 14.30 -11.89 32.93
C THR A 78 13.79 -13.33 32.99
N SER A 79 13.02 -13.74 31.99
CA SER A 79 12.53 -15.12 31.86
C SER A 79 12.88 -15.67 30.48
N SER A 80 13.44 -16.87 30.41
CA SER A 80 13.83 -17.49 29.15
C SER A 80 13.39 -18.94 29.14
N LEU A 81 12.65 -19.36 28.11
CA LEU A 81 12.21 -20.72 27.92
C LEU A 81 12.65 -21.20 26.54
N THR A 82 13.47 -22.24 26.50
CA THR A 82 13.71 -23.02 25.28
C THR A 82 12.86 -24.29 25.32
N LEU A 83 12.02 -24.46 24.31
CA LEU A 83 11.13 -25.62 24.19
C LEU A 83 11.87 -26.90 23.83
N ALA A 84 11.17 -28.04 23.89
CA ALA A 84 11.70 -29.35 23.51
C ALA A 84 11.92 -29.43 21.99
N THR A 85 12.46 -30.55 21.49
CA THR A 85 12.59 -30.75 20.04
C THR A 85 11.24 -30.65 19.32
N SER A 86 10.21 -31.31 19.85
CA SER A 86 8.86 -31.33 19.29
C SER A 86 7.84 -30.86 20.33
N ASN A 87 6.98 -29.91 19.94
CA ASN A 87 6.11 -29.22 20.88
C ASN A 87 4.66 -29.16 20.37
N THR A 88 3.72 -29.55 21.21
CA THR A 88 2.28 -29.33 20.99
C THR A 88 1.73 -28.53 22.16
N ILE A 89 1.20 -27.34 21.86
CA ILE A 89 0.65 -26.42 22.86
C ILE A 89 -0.78 -26.08 22.45
N VAL A 90 -1.75 -26.48 23.28
CA VAL A 90 -3.15 -26.08 23.18
C VAL A 90 -3.49 -25.22 24.39
N ALA A 91 -3.75 -23.93 24.16
CA ALA A 91 -3.94 -22.95 25.23
C ALA A 91 -4.93 -21.85 24.82
N GLY A 92 -5.66 -21.26 25.77
CA GLY A 92 -6.46 -20.08 25.48
C GLY A 92 -5.58 -18.90 25.05
N THR A 93 -4.43 -18.77 25.71
CA THR A 93 -3.45 -17.71 25.45
C THR A 93 -2.04 -18.25 25.51
N LEU A 94 -1.22 -17.86 24.53
CA LEU A 94 0.23 -17.93 24.59
C LEU A 94 0.79 -16.54 24.91
N GLY A 95 1.40 -16.38 26.09
CA GLY A 95 1.97 -15.12 26.57
C GLY A 95 3.50 -15.11 26.57
N VAL A 96 4.10 -14.07 26.00
CA VAL A 96 5.55 -13.80 26.13
C VAL A 96 5.74 -12.38 26.65
N GLY A 97 6.35 -12.23 27.82
CA GLY A 97 6.49 -10.93 28.47
C GLY A 97 5.17 -10.43 29.06
N ASP A 98 4.27 -11.36 29.40
CA ASP A 98 3.04 -11.09 30.13
C ASP A 98 3.37 -10.81 31.61
N VAL A 99 3.12 -9.57 32.05
CA VAL A 99 3.50 -9.06 33.37
C VAL A 99 2.35 -8.29 33.99
N SER A 100 2.00 -8.58 35.24
CA SER A 100 1.04 -7.79 36.02
C SER A 100 1.76 -6.83 36.98
N ALA A 101 2.56 -5.90 36.47
CA ALA A 101 3.37 -4.98 37.30
C ALA A 101 3.00 -3.51 37.10
N ASN A 102 3.05 -2.71 38.17
CA ASN A 102 2.71 -1.28 38.13
C ASN A 102 3.78 -0.42 37.41
N ASN A 103 5.06 -0.80 37.51
CA ASN A 103 6.21 -0.16 36.82
C ASN A 103 7.03 -1.24 36.08
N ASP A 104 7.90 -0.83 35.15
CA ASP A 104 8.66 -1.62 34.16
C ASP A 104 8.84 -3.12 34.45
N GLY A 105 8.45 -3.96 33.48
CA GLY A 105 8.19 -5.40 33.64
C GLY A 105 9.27 -6.37 33.14
N GLY A 106 10.48 -5.92 32.81
CA GLY A 106 11.59 -6.83 32.48
C GLY A 106 11.53 -7.36 31.06
N GLY A 107 12.06 -8.57 30.86
CA GLY A 107 12.17 -9.20 29.54
C GLY A 107 11.82 -10.68 29.54
N ALA A 108 11.22 -11.17 28.46
CA ALA A 108 10.89 -12.58 28.29
C ALA A 108 11.25 -13.12 26.89
N GLU A 109 11.80 -14.32 26.85
CA GLU A 109 12.22 -14.98 25.61
C GLU A 109 11.61 -16.38 25.52
N LEU A 110 10.98 -16.66 24.38
CA LEU A 110 10.48 -17.99 24.04
C LEU A 110 11.20 -18.48 22.78
N PHE A 111 11.97 -19.55 22.92
CA PHE A 111 12.66 -20.22 21.84
C PHE A 111 11.91 -21.50 21.46
N LEU A 112 11.37 -21.53 20.25
CA LEU A 112 10.65 -22.65 19.65
C LEU A 112 11.61 -23.79 19.29
N GLY A 113 11.14 -25.03 19.38
CA GLY A 113 11.90 -26.21 19.01
C GLY A 113 12.03 -26.45 17.50
N GLN A 114 12.40 -27.68 17.14
CA GLN A 114 12.48 -28.14 15.75
C GLN A 114 11.09 -28.24 15.10
N THR A 115 10.08 -28.72 15.83
CA THR A 115 8.68 -28.74 15.36
C THR A 115 7.75 -28.18 16.42
N ASN A 116 6.83 -27.31 16.02
CA ASN A 116 5.98 -26.58 16.94
C ASN A 116 4.55 -26.50 16.39
N VAL A 117 3.60 -27.05 17.13
CA VAL A 117 2.17 -26.92 16.86
C VAL A 117 1.54 -26.11 17.99
N LEU A 118 1.13 -24.89 17.67
CA LEU A 118 0.52 -23.95 18.59
C LEU A 118 -0.95 -23.77 18.22
N ASN A 119 -1.84 -24.40 18.98
CA ASN A 119 -3.28 -24.29 18.84
C ASN A 119 -3.79 -23.36 19.93
N VAL A 120 -3.76 -22.06 19.67
CA VAL A 120 -4.00 -21.05 20.70
C VAL A 120 -5.10 -20.08 20.32
N GLY A 121 -5.81 -19.57 21.32
CA GLY A 121 -6.88 -18.58 21.13
C GLY A 121 -6.32 -17.20 20.81
N SER A 122 -5.18 -16.86 21.40
CA SER A 122 -4.43 -15.64 21.11
C SER A 122 -2.94 -15.82 21.41
N VAL A 123 -2.12 -15.01 20.74
CA VAL A 123 -0.70 -14.81 21.07
C VAL A 123 -0.54 -13.38 21.53
N THR A 124 -0.06 -13.18 22.75
CA THR A 124 0.12 -11.86 23.35
C THR A 124 1.56 -11.66 23.76
N MET A 125 2.22 -10.71 23.12
CA MET A 125 3.60 -10.34 23.43
C MET A 125 3.66 -8.96 24.05
N SER A 126 4.37 -8.85 25.17
CA SER A 126 4.53 -7.62 25.93
C SER A 126 3.22 -6.88 26.20
N PRO A 127 2.15 -7.51 26.73
CA PRO A 127 0.88 -6.80 27.00
C PRO A 127 0.99 -5.75 28.11
N SER A 128 2.09 -5.72 28.87
CA SER A 128 2.26 -4.83 30.03
C SER A 128 3.72 -4.49 30.29
N ARG A 129 4.26 -3.60 29.44
CA ARG A 129 5.50 -2.86 29.73
C ARG A 129 6.73 -3.75 29.94
N ALA A 130 6.95 -4.72 29.05
CA ALA A 130 8.09 -5.64 29.09
C ALA A 130 8.70 -5.82 27.69
N ASP A 131 9.96 -6.20 27.62
CA ASP A 131 10.57 -6.69 26.37
C ASP A 131 10.15 -8.14 26.10
N SER A 132 9.95 -8.50 24.84
CA SER A 132 9.65 -9.88 24.46
C SER A 132 10.33 -10.32 23.17
N LEU A 133 10.71 -11.59 23.14
CA LEU A 133 11.28 -12.25 21.97
C LEU A 133 10.62 -13.61 21.77
N LEU A 134 10.16 -13.87 20.56
CA LEU A 134 9.71 -15.18 20.08
C LEU A 134 10.50 -15.52 18.83
N GLN A 135 11.24 -16.63 18.85
CA GLN A 135 12.00 -17.10 17.69
C GLN A 135 12.23 -18.61 17.73
N PHE A 136 12.74 -19.19 16.66
CA PHE A 136 13.26 -20.56 16.71
C PHE A 136 14.56 -20.65 17.51
N ALA A 137 14.76 -21.75 18.22
CA ALA A 137 15.97 -22.00 18.97
C ALA A 137 17.19 -22.05 18.04
N PRO A 138 18.33 -21.42 18.42
CA PRO A 138 19.57 -21.52 17.66
C PRO A 138 20.00 -22.98 17.46
N GLY A 139 20.54 -23.30 16.29
CA GLY A 139 21.03 -24.65 15.96
C GLY A 139 19.95 -25.64 15.51
N THR A 140 18.69 -25.22 15.41
CA THR A 140 17.64 -26.03 14.74
C THR A 140 17.86 -26.06 13.22
N MET A 141 17.48 -27.17 12.59
CA MET A 141 17.72 -27.42 11.16
C MET A 141 16.39 -27.39 10.42
N SER A 142 16.06 -26.27 9.77
CA SER A 142 14.75 -26.07 9.10
C SER A 142 13.55 -26.24 10.05
N PRO A 143 13.49 -25.49 11.17
CA PRO A 143 12.42 -25.62 12.14
C PRO A 143 11.06 -25.21 11.56
N THR A 144 9.98 -25.78 12.13
CA THR A 144 8.61 -25.51 11.69
C THR A 144 7.73 -24.95 12.80
N LEU A 145 6.83 -24.06 12.41
CA LEU A 145 5.76 -23.52 13.26
C LEU A 145 4.42 -23.66 12.54
N VAL A 146 3.47 -24.34 13.18
CA VAL A 146 2.05 -24.31 12.82
C VAL A 146 1.31 -23.50 13.89
N LEU A 147 0.58 -22.46 13.50
CA LEU A 147 -0.25 -21.66 14.40
C LEU A 147 -1.71 -21.68 13.94
N ARG A 148 -2.61 -22.14 14.82
CA ARG A 148 -4.06 -22.29 14.58
C ARG A 148 -4.87 -21.91 15.81
N GLY A 149 -6.19 -21.81 15.65
CA GLY A 149 -7.13 -21.68 16.76
C GLY A 149 -7.03 -22.85 17.77
N THR A 150 -7.62 -22.68 18.97
CA THR A 150 -7.56 -23.70 20.05
C THR A 150 -8.12 -25.06 19.69
N ASN A 151 -9.03 -25.12 18.71
CA ASN A 151 -9.59 -26.36 18.17
C ASN A 151 -8.64 -27.07 17.17
N GLY A 152 -7.45 -26.54 16.90
CA GLY A 152 -6.49 -27.07 15.95
C GLY A 152 -6.81 -26.80 14.48
N SER A 153 -7.79 -25.95 14.19
CA SER A 153 -8.20 -25.57 12.84
C SER A 153 -8.52 -24.09 12.75
N GLY A 154 -8.55 -23.54 11.55
CA GLY A 154 -8.86 -22.13 11.34
C GLY A 154 -7.90 -21.16 12.04
N PRO A 155 -8.25 -19.86 12.05
CA PRO A 155 -7.37 -18.83 12.56
C PRO A 155 -7.36 -18.76 14.10
N THR A 156 -6.18 -18.54 14.67
CA THR A 156 -6.04 -17.94 16.01
C THR A 156 -6.72 -16.57 16.01
N GLY A 157 -7.17 -16.07 17.16
CA GLY A 157 -7.72 -14.71 17.27
C GLY A 157 -6.67 -13.63 16.96
N THR A 158 -6.22 -12.93 17.98
CA THR A 158 -5.21 -11.87 17.82
C THR A 158 -3.82 -12.41 18.07
N TRP A 159 -2.89 -12.11 17.17
CA TRP A 159 -1.45 -12.13 17.42
C TRP A 159 -0.98 -10.69 17.63
N SER A 160 -0.77 -10.31 18.89
CA SER A 160 -0.25 -9.00 19.26
C SER A 160 1.25 -9.07 19.50
N VAL A 161 2.01 -8.45 18.60
CA VAL A 161 3.46 -8.25 18.73
C VAL A 161 3.68 -6.88 19.34
N GLY A 162 3.61 -6.84 20.67
CA GLY A 162 3.86 -5.66 21.45
C GLY A 162 2.64 -4.78 21.66
N THR A 163 2.28 -4.56 22.92
CA THR A 163 1.28 -3.57 23.32
C THR A 163 1.72 -2.84 24.57
N VAL A 164 2.01 -1.55 24.45
CA VAL A 164 2.28 -0.72 25.63
C VAL A 164 1.01 -0.01 26.08
N GLY A 165 0.61 -0.28 27.32
CA GLY A 165 -0.46 0.45 28.02
C GLY A 165 0.03 1.76 28.65
N GLN A 166 -0.75 2.28 29.60
CA GLN A 166 -0.43 3.49 30.37
C GLN A 166 0.78 3.33 31.31
N ARG A 167 1.46 4.42 31.67
CA ARG A 167 2.52 4.46 32.70
C ARG A 167 2.21 5.46 33.81
N ASN A 168 2.61 5.14 35.05
CA ASN A 168 2.54 6.05 36.21
C ASN A 168 3.91 6.67 36.60
N GLY A 169 5.01 6.33 35.92
CA GLY A 169 6.38 6.78 36.23
C GLY A 169 7.08 7.57 35.11
N ALA A 170 8.15 8.29 35.44
CA ALA A 170 8.91 9.19 34.55
C ALA A 170 9.80 8.51 33.50
N ASP A 171 9.65 7.18 33.33
CA ASP A 171 10.60 6.37 32.58
C ASP A 171 10.50 6.58 31.06
N ARG A 172 11.68 6.71 30.43
CA ARG A 172 11.86 7.23 29.05
C ARG A 172 12.09 6.14 28.01
N ARG A 173 12.17 4.87 28.43
CA ARG A 173 12.56 3.75 27.57
C ARG A 173 11.45 3.30 26.63
N ALA A 174 11.77 2.94 25.39
CA ALA A 174 10.87 2.21 24.51
C ALA A 174 10.95 0.70 24.79
N PHE A 175 9.81 0.02 24.90
CA PHE A 175 9.77 -1.44 25.01
C PHE A 175 9.86 -2.10 23.64
N THR A 176 10.42 -3.31 23.62
CA THR A 176 10.61 -4.06 22.39
C THR A 176 9.80 -5.34 22.37
N ALA A 177 9.17 -5.67 21.25
CA ALA A 177 8.59 -6.99 21.01
C ALA A 177 9.03 -7.49 19.64
N THR A 178 9.71 -8.62 19.61
CA THR A 178 10.26 -9.18 18.38
C THR A 178 9.74 -10.58 18.16
N VAL A 179 9.12 -10.80 17.02
CA VAL A 179 8.91 -12.13 16.43
C VAL A 179 9.89 -12.29 15.30
N ASP A 180 10.77 -13.28 15.39
CA ASP A 180 11.70 -13.63 14.33
C ASP A 180 11.53 -15.09 13.91
N LEU A 181 10.89 -15.29 12.75
CA LEU A 181 10.66 -16.60 12.17
C LEU A 181 11.59 -16.88 10.98
N SER A 182 12.57 -15.99 10.73
CA SER A 182 13.38 -15.99 9.51
C SER A 182 14.16 -17.29 9.26
N SER A 183 14.51 -18.01 10.32
CA SER A 183 15.28 -19.26 10.25
C SER A 183 14.45 -20.51 9.95
N GLY A 184 13.11 -20.41 9.93
CA GLY A 184 12.23 -21.57 9.80
C GLY A 184 11.10 -21.40 8.78
N THR A 185 10.26 -22.43 8.70
CA THR A 185 9.03 -22.44 7.91
C THR A 185 7.83 -22.27 8.82
N THR A 186 6.99 -21.30 8.51
CA THR A 186 5.78 -20.98 9.28
C THR A 186 4.55 -21.27 8.44
N ASP A 187 3.56 -21.91 9.06
CA ASP A 187 2.21 -22.01 8.54
C ASP A 187 1.27 -21.46 9.63
N ALA A 188 0.85 -20.21 9.49
CA ALA A 188 0.05 -19.51 10.48
C ALA A 188 -1.25 -18.98 9.88
N ALA A 189 -2.34 -19.15 10.62
CA ALA A 189 -3.62 -18.49 10.34
C ALA A 189 -4.05 -17.68 11.57
N VAL A 190 -4.31 -16.38 11.40
CA VAL A 190 -4.74 -15.48 12.49
C VAL A 190 -5.83 -14.52 12.02
N ASN A 191 -6.74 -14.09 12.89
CA ASN A 191 -7.75 -13.08 12.49
C ASN A 191 -7.09 -11.70 12.38
N TRP A 192 -6.27 -11.34 13.36
CA TRP A 192 -5.60 -10.04 13.43
C TRP A 192 -4.14 -10.20 13.82
N LEU A 193 -3.24 -9.64 13.01
CA LEU A 193 -1.85 -9.41 13.37
C LEU A 193 -1.67 -7.93 13.69
N VAL A 194 -1.25 -7.61 14.91
CA VAL A 194 -0.98 -6.23 15.33
C VAL A 194 0.48 -6.13 15.74
N ILE A 195 1.22 -5.21 15.11
CA ILE A 195 2.66 -5.03 15.35
C ILE A 195 2.88 -3.61 15.86
N GLY A 196 3.28 -3.45 17.12
CA GLY A 196 3.67 -2.16 17.66
C GLY A 196 2.48 -1.27 18.01
N GLN A 197 1.77 -1.64 19.07
CA GLN A 197 0.63 -0.87 19.56
C GLN A 197 1.00 -0.07 20.81
N ALA A 198 0.57 1.19 20.86
CA ALA A 198 0.46 1.95 22.08
C ALA A 198 -1.00 2.30 22.38
N ASN A 199 -1.45 2.02 23.60
CA ASN A 199 -2.82 2.22 24.04
C ASN A 199 -2.86 2.98 25.37
N CYS A 200 -3.66 4.06 25.45
CA CYS A 200 -3.84 4.82 26.68
C CYS A 200 -5.33 5.08 26.97
N THR A 201 -5.86 4.52 28.06
CA THR A 201 -7.32 4.51 28.37
C THR A 201 -7.74 5.27 29.62
N SER A 202 -6.82 5.92 30.35
CA SER A 202 -7.12 6.75 31.54
C SER A 202 -6.14 7.94 31.67
N THR A 203 -6.13 8.65 32.79
CA THR A 203 -5.18 9.73 33.09
C THR A 203 -3.80 9.15 33.46
N GLY A 204 -2.75 9.39 32.66
CA GLY A 204 -1.39 8.87 32.92
C GLY A 204 -0.38 9.26 31.85
N ARG A 205 0.86 8.77 31.92
CA ARG A 205 1.89 8.97 30.87
C ARG A 205 1.76 7.91 29.77
N GLY A 206 1.88 8.31 28.50
CA GLY A 206 1.93 7.37 27.37
C GLY A 206 3.26 6.62 27.28
N GLY A 207 3.23 5.33 26.89
CA GLY A 207 4.44 4.54 26.63
C GLY A 207 4.82 4.48 25.14
N SER A 208 6.06 4.07 24.86
CA SER A 208 6.55 3.80 23.50
C SER A 208 6.82 2.30 23.30
N MET A 209 6.30 1.76 22.19
CA MET A 209 6.46 0.37 21.77
C MET A 209 7.18 0.32 20.42
N LEU A 210 8.27 -0.42 20.36
CA LEU A 210 8.98 -0.77 19.14
C LEU A 210 8.77 -2.26 18.87
N SER A 211 8.18 -2.60 17.74
CA SER A 211 7.84 -4.00 17.45
C SER A 211 8.25 -4.42 16.07
N ARG A 212 8.77 -5.64 15.97
CA ARG A 212 9.22 -6.23 14.72
C ARG A 212 8.62 -7.62 14.56
N PHE A 213 8.10 -7.89 13.37
CA PHE A 213 7.73 -9.22 12.92
C PHE A 213 8.51 -9.54 11.65
N THR A 214 9.32 -10.59 11.69
CA THR A 214 10.05 -11.09 10.51
C THR A 214 9.46 -12.43 10.09
N MET A 215 8.90 -12.46 8.88
CA MET A 215 8.35 -13.69 8.30
C MET A 215 9.47 -14.56 7.74
N GLY A 216 9.45 -15.85 8.11
CA GLY A 216 10.28 -16.90 7.50
C GLY A 216 9.67 -17.44 6.21
N ALA A 217 10.15 -18.61 5.77
CA ALA A 217 9.49 -19.32 4.67
C ALA A 217 8.06 -19.74 5.08
N GLY A 218 7.19 -20.04 4.11
CA GLY A 218 5.84 -20.55 4.35
C GLY A 218 4.77 -19.46 4.34
N THR A 219 3.62 -19.75 4.97
CA THR A 219 2.38 -18.98 4.83
C THR A 219 1.96 -18.29 6.13
N LEU A 220 1.54 -17.04 6.02
CA LEU A 220 0.79 -16.32 7.06
C LEU A 220 -0.50 -15.79 6.44
N THR A 221 -1.63 -16.37 6.83
CA THR A 221 -2.96 -15.93 6.41
C THR A 221 -3.63 -15.14 7.52
N THR A 222 -4.05 -13.92 7.20
CA THR A 222 -4.67 -13.00 8.14
C THR A 222 -5.94 -12.35 7.60
N GLY A 223 -6.87 -12.00 8.49
CA GLY A 223 -7.94 -11.07 8.13
C GLY A 223 -7.38 -9.65 7.98
N SER A 224 -6.69 -9.15 9.01
CA SER A 224 -6.06 -7.84 8.98
C SER A 224 -4.65 -7.84 9.57
N ILE A 225 -3.80 -6.97 9.03
CA ILE A 225 -2.48 -6.63 9.57
C ILE A 225 -2.49 -5.14 9.90
N THR A 226 -2.14 -4.79 11.14
CA THR A 226 -1.90 -3.41 11.56
C THR A 226 -0.43 -3.26 11.96
N VAL A 227 0.29 -2.37 11.28
CA VAL A 227 1.71 -2.09 11.53
C VAL A 227 1.87 -0.68 12.08
N GLY A 228 2.16 -0.56 13.37
CA GLY A 228 2.17 0.70 14.10
C GLY A 228 0.75 1.18 14.38
N ARG A 229 0.40 1.31 15.67
CA ARG A 229 -0.91 1.83 16.08
C ARG A 229 -0.84 2.63 17.37
N ILE A 230 -1.57 3.74 17.42
CA ILE A 230 -1.92 4.42 18.67
C ILE A 230 -3.44 4.51 18.82
N LEU A 231 -3.95 4.18 20.01
CA LEU A 231 -5.38 4.16 20.31
C LEU A 231 -5.70 4.47 21.78
N GLY A 232 -6.98 4.68 22.07
CA GLY A 232 -7.50 4.97 23.40
C GLY A 232 -7.97 6.42 23.58
N SER A 233 -8.54 6.71 24.74
CA SER A 233 -9.22 7.98 25.05
C SER A 233 -8.67 8.67 26.32
N GLY A 234 -7.62 8.11 26.93
CA GLY A 234 -7.08 8.61 28.19
C GLY A 234 -6.35 9.95 28.07
N THR A 235 -6.32 10.74 29.14
CA THR A 235 -5.56 12.00 29.17
C THR A 235 -4.07 11.70 29.37
N ASN A 236 -3.22 12.08 28.41
CA ASN A 236 -1.76 12.03 28.56
C ASN A 236 -1.27 13.29 29.29
N GLY A 237 -1.40 13.30 30.62
CA GLY A 237 -1.29 14.50 31.47
C GLY A 237 0.13 15.01 31.75
N VAL A 238 1.18 14.43 31.18
CA VAL A 238 2.57 14.76 31.51
C VAL A 238 3.53 14.47 30.35
N SER A 239 4.67 15.17 30.31
CA SER A 239 5.73 15.00 29.30
C SER A 239 6.22 13.54 29.19
N GLY A 240 6.28 13.00 27.98
CA GLY A 240 6.77 11.64 27.68
C GLY A 240 6.34 11.14 26.30
N ALA A 241 7.18 10.35 25.62
CA ALA A 241 6.91 9.87 24.27
C ALA A 241 5.82 8.78 24.26
N PHE A 242 4.70 9.06 23.58
CA PHE A 242 3.64 8.08 23.31
C PHE A 242 3.78 7.59 21.88
N SER A 243 4.27 6.36 21.71
CA SER A 243 4.62 5.87 20.37
C SER A 243 4.24 4.43 20.09
N GLY A 244 3.52 4.22 18.98
CA GLY A 244 3.26 2.88 18.42
C GLY A 244 4.10 2.68 17.16
N LEU A 245 5.21 1.95 17.27
CA LEU A 245 6.16 1.76 16.18
C LEU A 245 6.20 0.29 15.78
N GLY A 246 5.76 -0.04 14.57
CA GLY A 246 5.71 -1.39 14.04
C GLY A 246 6.57 -1.57 12.79
N THR A 247 7.16 -2.75 12.63
CA THR A 247 7.83 -3.17 11.40
C THR A 247 7.43 -4.58 11.03
N LEU A 248 6.88 -4.76 9.84
CA LEU A 248 6.69 -6.06 9.19
C LEU A 248 7.80 -6.27 8.16
N SER A 249 8.56 -7.35 8.27
CA SER A 249 9.62 -7.72 7.33
C SER A 249 9.29 -9.02 6.62
N ILE A 250 9.31 -9.00 5.29
CA ILE A 250 9.15 -10.16 4.41
C ILE A 250 10.39 -10.22 3.53
N ALA A 251 11.30 -11.11 3.89
CA ALA A 251 12.63 -11.19 3.29
C ALA A 251 13.01 -12.58 2.78
N ASN A 252 12.20 -13.60 3.08
CA ASN A 252 12.41 -14.94 2.57
C ASN A 252 11.65 -15.12 1.23
N PRO A 253 12.27 -15.60 0.14
CA PRO A 253 11.60 -15.80 -1.14
C PRO A 253 10.38 -16.75 -1.09
N ALA A 254 10.38 -17.70 -0.15
CA ALA A 254 9.28 -18.64 0.05
C ALA A 254 8.22 -18.14 1.05
N ALA A 255 8.32 -16.89 1.52
CA ALA A 255 7.30 -16.28 2.38
C ALA A 255 6.09 -15.84 1.56
N LEU A 256 4.90 -16.23 1.99
CA LEU A 256 3.62 -15.73 1.48
C LEU A 256 2.80 -15.18 2.64
N VAL A 257 2.59 -13.88 2.66
CA VAL A 257 1.70 -13.20 3.61
C VAL A 257 0.44 -12.78 2.86
N THR A 258 -0.73 -13.19 3.34
CA THR A 258 -2.03 -12.83 2.75
C THR A 258 -2.91 -12.14 3.78
N ALA A 259 -3.46 -10.97 3.47
CA ALA A 259 -4.36 -10.24 4.36
C ALA A 259 -5.52 -9.58 3.59
N THR A 260 -6.72 -9.52 4.16
CA THR A 260 -7.79 -8.70 3.54
C THR A 260 -7.38 -7.23 3.55
N THR A 261 -6.90 -6.74 4.69
CA THR A 261 -6.46 -5.35 4.86
C THR A 261 -5.09 -5.27 5.53
N VAL A 262 -4.23 -4.39 5.01
CA VAL A 262 -2.97 -3.98 5.65
C VAL A 262 -3.04 -2.50 5.96
N SER A 263 -3.01 -2.16 7.25
CA SER A 263 -3.10 -0.81 7.81
C SER A 263 -1.75 -0.39 8.37
N VAL A 264 -1.21 0.75 7.92
CA VAL A 264 0.13 1.24 8.30
C VAL A 264 0.00 2.55 9.08
N ALA A 265 0.55 2.60 10.29
CA ALA A 265 0.59 3.77 11.16
C ALA A 265 -0.80 4.31 11.55
N GLU A 266 -1.63 3.48 12.15
CA GLU A 266 -3.00 3.82 12.56
C GLU A 266 -3.03 4.74 13.79
N ASN A 267 -3.83 5.80 13.75
CA ASN A 267 -4.07 6.72 14.85
C ASN A 267 -5.57 6.97 15.05
N THR A 268 -6.14 6.29 16.04
CA THR A 268 -7.52 6.49 16.49
C THR A 268 -7.55 7.05 17.91
N PHE A 269 -6.47 7.68 18.37
CA PHE A 269 -6.36 8.16 19.74
C PHE A 269 -7.12 9.47 19.94
N THR A 270 -8.13 9.47 20.82
CA THR A 270 -9.03 10.61 21.06
C THR A 270 -8.78 11.35 22.38
N GLY A 271 -7.85 10.85 23.20
CA GLY A 271 -7.56 11.44 24.51
C GLY A 271 -6.89 12.81 24.42
N THR A 272 -6.91 13.59 25.50
CA THR A 272 -6.31 14.93 25.54
C THR A 272 -4.89 14.90 26.12
N GLY A 273 -4.03 15.89 25.83
CA GLY A 273 -2.71 16.02 26.47
C GLY A 273 -1.61 16.58 25.57
N SER A 274 -0.58 17.19 26.16
CA SER A 274 0.43 18.01 25.45
C SER A 274 1.67 17.25 24.95
N ALA A 275 1.75 15.94 25.11
CA ALA A 275 2.90 15.16 24.65
C ALA A 275 2.85 14.89 23.13
N THR A 276 3.98 15.04 22.44
CA THR A 276 4.14 14.58 21.06
C THR A 276 3.82 13.10 20.97
N LYS A 277 2.89 12.75 20.08
CA LYS A 277 2.49 11.39 19.78
C LYS A 277 3.14 10.99 18.47
N THR A 278 3.70 9.80 18.39
CA THR A 278 4.32 9.30 17.16
C THR A 278 3.75 7.94 16.82
N VAL A 279 3.27 7.77 15.61
CA VAL A 279 2.92 6.45 15.10
C VAL A 279 3.78 6.18 13.88
N SER A 280 4.43 5.02 13.86
CA SER A 280 5.26 4.59 12.74
C SER A 280 4.89 3.20 12.32
N GLY A 281 4.60 3.03 11.03
CA GLY A 281 4.42 1.72 10.42
C GLY A 281 5.38 1.56 9.26
N THR A 282 6.15 0.47 9.28
CA THR A 282 7.06 0.12 8.19
C THR A 282 6.74 -1.27 7.67
N ILE A 283 6.46 -1.38 6.38
CA ILE A 283 6.49 -2.64 5.65
C ILE A 283 7.83 -2.68 4.91
N ALA A 284 8.65 -3.69 5.19
CA ALA A 284 9.91 -3.94 4.50
C ALA A 284 9.76 -5.21 3.66
N LEU A 285 9.70 -5.04 2.34
CA LEU A 285 9.56 -6.13 1.38
C LEU A 285 10.85 -6.23 0.55
N SER A 286 11.61 -7.29 0.79
CA SER A 286 12.88 -7.55 0.09
C SER A 286 12.88 -8.87 -0.68
N ALA A 287 11.98 -9.79 -0.36
CA ALA A 287 11.67 -10.99 -1.13
C ALA A 287 10.26 -11.49 -0.77
N GLY A 288 9.88 -12.67 -1.24
CA GLY A 288 8.59 -13.27 -0.91
C GLY A 288 7.41 -12.50 -1.52
N MET A 289 6.22 -12.74 -0.98
CA MET A 289 4.98 -12.16 -1.51
C MET A 289 4.05 -11.65 -0.41
N LEU A 290 3.54 -10.44 -0.60
CA LEU A 290 2.43 -9.85 0.15
C LEU A 290 1.20 -9.77 -0.77
N ARG A 291 0.14 -10.52 -0.45
CA ARG A 291 -1.16 -10.44 -1.14
C ARG A 291 -2.17 -9.73 -0.27
N ALA A 292 -2.89 -8.75 -0.82
CA ALA A 292 -3.92 -8.06 -0.07
C ALA A 292 -5.11 -7.57 -0.92
N GLY A 293 -6.23 -7.27 -0.25
CA GLY A 293 -7.34 -6.52 -0.86
C GLY A 293 -7.16 -5.01 -0.71
N THR A 294 -6.55 -4.56 0.39
CA THR A 294 -6.18 -3.15 0.58
C THR A 294 -4.86 -3.05 1.32
N ILE A 295 -3.99 -2.15 0.85
CA ILE A 295 -2.78 -1.72 1.57
C ILE A 295 -2.87 -0.21 1.69
N ALA A 296 -2.98 0.30 2.91
CA ALA A 296 -3.18 1.73 3.12
C ALA A 296 -2.52 2.23 4.39
N ARG A 297 -2.36 3.55 4.48
CA ARG A 297 -2.19 4.18 5.78
C ARG A 297 -3.44 3.92 6.62
N GLY A 298 -3.24 3.60 7.89
CA GLY A 298 -4.32 3.36 8.84
C GLY A 298 -5.14 4.62 9.12
N ALA A 299 -6.32 4.44 9.70
CA ALA A 299 -7.23 5.53 10.05
C ALA A 299 -6.53 6.62 10.87
N GLN A 300 -6.83 7.89 10.59
CA GLN A 300 -6.29 9.07 11.27
C GLN A 300 -7.43 9.86 11.96
N THR A 301 -8.28 9.16 12.70
CA THR A 301 -9.47 9.74 13.36
C THR A 301 -9.18 10.33 14.74
N GLY A 302 -7.93 10.23 15.22
CA GLY A 302 -7.50 10.81 16.49
C GLY A 302 -7.48 12.35 16.50
N THR A 303 -7.65 12.96 17.67
CA THR A 303 -7.95 14.40 17.85
C THR A 303 -6.75 15.30 18.21
N ASN A 304 -5.50 14.89 17.98
CA ASN A 304 -4.30 15.67 18.37
C ASN A 304 -3.23 15.70 17.27
N THR A 305 -2.27 16.64 17.40
CA THR A 305 -1.04 16.67 16.59
C THR A 305 -0.23 15.40 16.81
N VAL A 306 -0.21 14.53 15.80
CA VAL A 306 0.52 13.26 15.78
C VAL A 306 1.52 13.29 14.63
N VAL A 307 2.76 12.87 14.91
CA VAL A 307 3.73 12.56 13.86
C VAL A 307 3.39 11.18 13.33
N VAL A 308 2.90 11.12 12.09
CA VAL A 308 2.50 9.88 11.41
C VAL A 308 3.54 9.56 10.36
N ASN A 309 4.30 8.48 10.59
CA ASN A 309 5.34 8.01 9.69
C ASN A 309 4.89 6.71 9.05
N THR A 310 4.63 6.74 7.75
CA THR A 310 4.34 5.54 6.97
C THR A 310 5.51 5.23 6.04
N SER A 311 5.93 3.98 5.99
CA SER A 311 6.96 3.54 5.06
C SER A 311 6.59 2.19 4.45
N PHE A 312 6.60 2.13 3.12
CA PHE A 312 6.70 0.87 2.38
C PHE A 312 8.06 0.86 1.70
N LEU A 313 9.03 0.15 2.28
CA LEU A 313 10.37 0.01 1.75
C LEU A 313 10.43 -1.24 0.87
N TRP A 314 10.69 -1.04 -0.42
CA TRP A 314 10.68 -2.09 -1.41
C TRP A 314 12.07 -2.26 -2.02
N THR A 315 12.75 -3.34 -1.65
CA THR A 315 14.06 -3.73 -2.20
C THR A 315 14.00 -5.00 -3.06
N GLY A 316 12.85 -5.68 -3.08
CA GLY A 316 12.60 -6.90 -3.86
C GLY A 316 11.24 -7.52 -3.50
N GLY A 317 10.92 -8.69 -4.02
CA GLY A 317 9.66 -9.38 -3.70
C GLY A 317 8.43 -8.82 -4.42
N THR A 318 7.28 -9.41 -4.10
CA THR A 318 6.04 -9.24 -4.89
C THR A 318 4.88 -8.72 -4.05
N VAL A 319 4.15 -7.75 -4.57
CA VAL A 319 2.82 -7.34 -4.09
C VAL A 319 1.77 -7.85 -5.07
N GLY A 320 0.70 -8.49 -4.59
CA GLY A 320 -0.33 -9.04 -5.48
C GLY A 320 -1.74 -9.00 -4.92
N ASN A 321 -2.70 -9.36 -5.77
CA ASN A 321 -4.10 -9.49 -5.39
C ASN A 321 -4.31 -10.53 -4.29
N LEU A 322 -5.25 -10.27 -3.38
CA LEU A 322 -5.87 -11.34 -2.63
C LEU A 322 -6.68 -12.23 -3.58
N ALA A 323 -6.66 -13.54 -3.38
CA ALA A 323 -7.40 -14.48 -4.23
C ALA A 323 -8.89 -14.08 -4.28
N GLY A 324 -9.42 -13.92 -5.49
CA GLY A 324 -10.82 -13.52 -5.68
C GLY A 324 -11.09 -12.02 -5.73
N SER A 325 -10.09 -11.15 -5.48
CA SER A 325 -10.35 -9.71 -5.27
C SER A 325 -9.33 -8.79 -5.92
N ASP A 326 -9.77 -7.56 -6.21
CA ASP A 326 -8.86 -6.48 -6.59
C ASP A 326 -8.04 -5.99 -5.39
N LEU A 327 -6.91 -5.35 -5.66
CA LEU A 327 -6.06 -4.70 -4.66
C LEU A 327 -6.12 -3.18 -4.86
N THR A 328 -6.34 -2.45 -3.78
CA THR A 328 -6.14 -0.99 -3.75
C THR A 328 -4.98 -0.62 -2.82
N VAL A 329 -4.07 0.22 -3.31
CA VAL A 329 -3.00 0.85 -2.51
C VAL A 329 -3.32 2.32 -2.33
N ASP A 330 -3.63 2.74 -1.10
CA ASP A 330 -4.19 4.07 -0.83
C ASP A 330 -3.49 4.83 0.30
N THR A 331 -3.22 6.11 0.07
CA THR A 331 -2.57 7.03 1.03
C THR A 331 -1.25 6.53 1.63
N LEU A 332 -0.58 5.57 0.99
CA LEU A 332 0.66 4.96 1.45
C LEU A 332 1.77 5.15 0.41
N PRO A 333 2.67 6.13 0.60
CA PRO A 333 3.84 6.27 -0.26
C PRO A 333 4.73 5.03 -0.23
N MET A 334 5.28 4.66 -1.38
CA MET A 334 6.16 3.51 -1.55
C MET A 334 7.53 3.94 -2.04
N THR A 335 8.58 3.30 -1.54
CA THR A 335 9.95 3.56 -1.98
C THR A 335 10.55 2.31 -2.60
N LEU A 336 10.74 2.32 -3.92
CA LEU A 336 11.61 1.41 -4.65
C LEU A 336 13.05 1.83 -4.36
N ALA A 337 13.72 1.14 -3.43
CA ALA A 337 15.11 1.39 -3.09
C ALA A 337 16.03 0.92 -4.23
N SER A 338 17.21 0.35 -4.00
CA SER A 338 18.11 -0.03 -5.12
C SER A 338 17.72 -1.33 -5.86
N GLY A 339 16.57 -1.94 -5.55
CA GLY A 339 16.12 -3.21 -6.13
C GLY A 339 14.90 -3.09 -7.04
N THR A 340 14.32 -4.22 -7.40
CA THR A 340 13.14 -4.27 -8.29
C THR A 340 11.93 -4.81 -7.56
N GLY A 341 10.87 -4.01 -7.49
CA GLY A 341 9.57 -4.43 -6.95
C GLY A 341 8.69 -5.06 -8.03
N THR A 342 7.91 -6.09 -7.68
CA THR A 342 6.96 -6.72 -8.61
C THR A 342 5.51 -6.52 -8.16
N PHE A 343 4.67 -5.94 -9.02
CA PHE A 343 3.21 -6.08 -8.90
C PHE A 343 2.75 -7.28 -9.72
N GLN A 344 2.14 -8.27 -9.06
CA GLN A 344 1.51 -9.43 -9.69
C GLN A 344 -0.01 -9.23 -9.73
N ALA A 345 -0.52 -8.71 -10.85
CA ALA A 345 -1.96 -8.59 -11.06
C ALA A 345 -2.51 -9.90 -11.64
N ASP A 346 -3.35 -10.59 -10.88
CA ASP A 346 -3.92 -11.87 -11.31
C ASP A 346 -4.92 -11.67 -12.47
N ALA A 347 -5.16 -12.72 -13.27
CA ALA A 347 -6.08 -12.68 -14.40
C ALA A 347 -7.49 -12.22 -13.97
N GLY A 348 -8.07 -11.27 -14.71
CA GLY A 348 -9.37 -10.68 -14.41
C GLY A 348 -9.41 -9.85 -13.12
N ARG A 349 -8.25 -9.41 -12.62
CA ARG A 349 -8.12 -8.55 -11.44
C ARG A 349 -7.34 -7.29 -11.75
N THR A 350 -7.57 -6.30 -10.89
CA THR A 350 -6.90 -5.00 -10.94
C THR A 350 -6.10 -4.77 -9.66
N ILE A 351 -4.91 -4.20 -9.81
CA ILE A 351 -4.17 -3.53 -8.74
C ILE A 351 -4.22 -2.03 -9.04
N THR A 352 -4.80 -1.24 -8.15
CA THR A 352 -4.86 0.22 -8.29
C THR A 352 -3.94 0.88 -7.27
N VAL A 353 -2.90 1.57 -7.74
CA VAL A 353 -2.08 2.47 -6.92
C VAL A 353 -2.64 3.88 -7.07
N ASN A 354 -3.36 4.33 -6.04
CA ASN A 354 -4.09 5.59 -6.06
C ASN A 354 -3.15 6.81 -6.10
N ALA A 355 -3.71 7.95 -6.47
CA ALA A 355 -2.97 9.21 -6.59
C ALA A 355 -2.24 9.64 -5.30
N ALA A 356 -2.79 9.27 -4.13
CA ALA A 356 -2.21 9.57 -2.82
C ALA A 356 -1.11 8.58 -2.36
N SER A 357 -0.72 7.63 -3.21
CA SER A 357 0.29 6.61 -2.94
C SER A 357 1.46 6.69 -3.95
N PRO A 358 2.18 7.82 -4.02
CA PRO A 358 3.26 7.97 -5.00
C PRO A 358 4.39 6.96 -4.74
N ILE A 359 4.99 6.49 -5.82
CA ILE A 359 6.16 5.61 -5.81
C ILE A 359 7.41 6.44 -6.12
N ALA A 360 8.46 6.29 -5.32
CA ALA A 360 9.72 7.01 -5.46
C ALA A 360 10.94 6.09 -5.32
N GLY A 361 12.13 6.62 -5.63
CA GLY A 361 13.42 5.95 -5.40
C GLY A 361 14.12 5.46 -6.67
N ALA A 362 15.27 4.83 -6.52
CA ALA A 362 16.12 4.48 -7.67
C ALA A 362 15.75 3.14 -8.35
N GLY A 363 14.89 2.36 -7.72
CA GLY A 363 14.62 0.97 -8.09
C GLY A 363 13.66 0.82 -9.27
N GLY A 364 13.67 -0.38 -9.84
CA GLY A 364 12.81 -0.74 -10.96
C GLY A 364 11.45 -1.29 -10.51
N LEU A 365 10.51 -1.31 -11.45
CA LEU A 365 9.18 -1.89 -11.27
C LEU A 365 8.94 -2.97 -12.32
N VAL A 366 8.40 -4.11 -11.89
CA VAL A 366 7.89 -5.14 -12.79
C VAL A 366 6.39 -5.23 -12.62
N LYS A 367 5.68 -5.19 -13.74
CA LYS A 367 4.29 -5.65 -13.83
C LYS A 367 4.28 -7.07 -14.38
N ALA A 368 3.73 -7.99 -13.60
CA ALA A 368 3.54 -9.39 -13.95
C ALA A 368 2.06 -9.81 -13.79
N GLY A 369 1.73 -10.97 -14.36
CA GLY A 369 0.38 -11.55 -14.41
C GLY A 369 -0.56 -10.86 -15.39
N ALA A 370 -1.55 -11.60 -15.89
CA ALA A 370 -2.45 -11.15 -16.96
C ALA A 370 -3.45 -10.04 -16.56
N GLY A 371 -3.51 -9.64 -15.29
CA GLY A 371 -4.40 -8.56 -14.82
C GLY A 371 -3.90 -7.15 -15.16
N THR A 372 -4.56 -6.15 -14.57
CA THR A 372 -4.24 -4.74 -14.80
C THR A 372 -3.58 -4.11 -13.58
N LEU A 373 -2.49 -3.35 -13.78
CA LEU A 373 -1.94 -2.43 -12.79
C LEU A 373 -2.26 -1.00 -13.22
N VAL A 374 -2.93 -0.23 -12.37
CA VAL A 374 -3.26 1.18 -12.60
C VAL A 374 -2.32 2.05 -11.78
N LEU A 375 -1.59 2.94 -12.45
CA LEU A 375 -0.72 3.94 -11.83
C LEU A 375 -1.40 5.32 -11.91
N ALA A 376 -2.09 5.72 -10.83
CA ALA A 376 -2.84 6.98 -10.76
C ALA A 376 -2.08 8.12 -10.07
N GLY A 377 -0.94 7.83 -9.44
CA GLY A 377 -0.06 8.82 -8.80
C GLY A 377 0.96 9.45 -9.73
N SER A 378 1.44 10.62 -9.34
CA SER A 378 2.67 11.21 -9.88
C SER A 378 3.85 10.52 -9.21
N ASN A 379 4.62 9.76 -9.98
CA ASN A 379 5.72 8.96 -9.46
C ASN A 379 7.07 9.58 -9.82
N SER A 380 8.08 9.36 -8.99
CA SER A 380 9.42 9.92 -9.16
C SER A 380 10.52 8.88 -9.17
N PHE A 381 10.18 7.59 -9.24
CA PHE A 381 11.19 6.55 -9.34
C PHE A 381 11.86 6.54 -10.72
N THR A 382 13.15 6.20 -10.74
CA THR A 382 13.98 6.32 -11.94
C THR A 382 14.36 4.98 -12.57
N GLY A 383 14.23 3.88 -11.83
CA GLY A 383 14.47 2.55 -12.40
C GLY A 383 13.42 2.21 -13.45
N ALA A 384 13.79 1.32 -14.37
CA ALA A 384 12.91 0.92 -15.47
C ALA A 384 11.63 0.25 -14.97
N THR A 385 10.53 0.48 -15.69
CA THR A 385 9.26 -0.23 -15.53
C THR A 385 9.17 -1.28 -16.63
N THR A 386 9.21 -2.56 -16.28
CA THR A 386 9.05 -3.67 -17.23
C THR A 386 7.65 -4.26 -17.14
N VAL A 387 6.93 -4.29 -18.25
CA VAL A 387 5.61 -4.93 -18.37
C VAL A 387 5.79 -6.30 -19.01
N GLN A 388 5.75 -7.35 -18.19
CA GLN A 388 5.96 -8.73 -18.65
C GLN A 388 4.68 -9.39 -19.15
N ASP A 389 3.53 -9.04 -18.57
CA ASP A 389 2.23 -9.61 -18.90
C ASP A 389 1.08 -8.68 -18.45
N GLY A 390 -0.07 -8.82 -19.10
CA GLY A 390 -1.27 -8.03 -18.83
C GLY A 390 -1.07 -6.54 -19.12
N VAL A 391 -1.77 -5.69 -18.37
CA VAL A 391 -1.83 -4.25 -18.66
C VAL A 391 -1.19 -3.42 -17.55
N VAL A 392 -0.31 -2.47 -17.89
CA VAL A 392 -0.05 -1.28 -17.06
C VAL A 392 -0.84 -0.11 -17.64
N ARG A 393 -1.79 0.42 -16.87
CA ARG A 393 -2.55 1.62 -17.23
C ARG A 393 -1.95 2.86 -16.57
N LEU A 394 -1.46 3.78 -17.40
CA LEU A 394 -1.01 5.11 -16.98
C LEU A 394 -2.25 5.99 -16.80
N ALA A 395 -2.58 6.33 -15.56
CA ALA A 395 -3.74 7.14 -15.19
C ALA A 395 -3.34 8.51 -14.62
N ASN A 396 -2.08 8.91 -14.80
CA ASN A 396 -1.54 10.20 -14.43
C ASN A 396 -0.53 10.66 -15.49
N SER A 397 -0.47 11.97 -15.75
CA SER A 397 0.45 12.56 -16.75
C SER A 397 1.93 12.37 -16.39
N SER A 398 2.19 12.04 -15.13
CA SER A 398 3.52 11.88 -14.55
C SER A 398 3.71 10.46 -13.98
N ALA A 399 2.90 9.49 -14.42
CA ALA A 399 2.92 8.13 -13.90
C ALA A 399 4.31 7.47 -14.03
N LEU A 400 5.04 7.75 -15.12
CA LEU A 400 6.37 7.17 -15.42
C LEU A 400 7.36 8.22 -15.97
N ARG A 401 7.20 9.51 -15.66
CA ARG A 401 7.99 10.61 -16.29
C ARG A 401 9.51 10.42 -16.21
N SER A 402 10.00 9.82 -15.13
CA SER A 402 11.44 9.58 -14.92
C SER A 402 11.87 8.13 -15.14
N SER A 403 10.95 7.24 -15.56
CA SER A 403 11.18 5.81 -15.72
C SER A 403 11.14 5.44 -17.20
N THR A 404 12.09 4.61 -17.65
CA THR A 404 11.99 3.96 -18.96
C THR A 404 10.93 2.87 -18.89
N LEU A 405 9.96 2.94 -19.79
CA LEU A 405 8.91 1.93 -19.94
C LEU A 405 9.37 0.88 -20.95
N ALA A 406 9.63 -0.34 -20.48
CA ALA A 406 9.94 -1.50 -21.31
C ALA A 406 8.70 -2.42 -21.37
N VAL A 407 8.19 -2.67 -22.56
CA VAL A 407 7.05 -3.57 -22.77
C VAL A 407 7.51 -4.74 -23.62
N VAL A 408 7.33 -5.96 -23.12
CA VAL A 408 7.69 -7.19 -23.83
C VAL A 408 6.43 -7.94 -24.27
N ALA A 409 6.60 -8.98 -25.07
CA ALA A 409 5.52 -9.80 -25.59
C ALA A 409 4.60 -10.31 -24.46
N GLY A 410 3.29 -10.09 -24.61
CA GLY A 410 2.27 -10.37 -23.59
C GLY A 410 1.93 -9.17 -22.69
N GLY A 411 2.80 -8.16 -22.64
CA GLY A 411 2.56 -6.91 -21.93
C GLY A 411 1.92 -5.83 -22.80
N THR A 412 1.06 -5.03 -22.19
CA THR A 412 0.47 -3.82 -22.78
C THR A 412 0.66 -2.63 -21.84
N ALA A 413 1.18 -1.52 -22.35
CA ALA A 413 1.08 -0.22 -21.71
C ALA A 413 -0.13 0.53 -22.28
N GLU A 414 -1.09 0.87 -21.43
CA GLU A 414 -2.30 1.60 -21.81
C GLU A 414 -2.24 3.03 -21.27
N VAL A 415 -2.43 4.02 -22.14
CA VAL A 415 -2.66 5.41 -21.72
C VAL A 415 -4.16 5.57 -21.46
N ALA A 416 -4.54 6.05 -20.28
CA ALA A 416 -5.95 6.32 -19.99
C ALA A 416 -6.55 7.30 -21.02
N ALA A 417 -7.85 7.13 -21.32
CA ALA A 417 -8.55 7.98 -22.28
C ALA A 417 -8.37 9.47 -21.97
N PHE A 418 -8.12 10.27 -23.01
CA PHE A 418 -7.88 11.72 -22.95
C PHE A 418 -6.66 12.16 -22.13
N LEU A 419 -5.84 11.23 -21.62
CA LEU A 419 -4.65 11.58 -20.84
C LEU A 419 -3.50 11.94 -21.78
N SER A 420 -2.87 13.09 -21.53
CA SER A 420 -1.52 13.38 -22.01
C SER A 420 -0.50 13.01 -20.93
N THR A 421 0.41 12.09 -21.26
CA THR A 421 1.42 11.56 -20.33
C THR A 421 2.82 11.61 -20.89
N THR A 422 3.81 11.65 -20.00
CA THR A 422 5.23 11.59 -20.35
C THR A 422 5.88 10.37 -19.71
N VAL A 423 6.71 9.66 -20.47
CA VAL A 423 7.59 8.59 -19.98
C VAL A 423 9.06 9.00 -20.15
N GLY A 424 9.94 8.51 -19.27
CA GLY A 424 11.38 8.85 -19.34
C GLY A 424 12.08 8.27 -20.58
N GLY A 425 11.57 7.13 -21.05
CA GLY A 425 11.98 6.45 -22.28
C GLY A 425 11.00 5.33 -22.62
N LEU A 426 11.09 4.78 -23.83
CA LEU A 426 10.25 3.69 -24.30
C LEU A 426 11.11 2.61 -24.99
N ASP A 427 10.98 1.37 -24.53
CA ASP A 427 11.63 0.19 -25.13
C ASP A 427 10.55 -0.85 -25.50
N LEU A 428 10.45 -1.10 -26.81
CA LEU A 428 9.54 -2.09 -27.41
C LEU A 428 10.30 -3.19 -28.17
N SER A 429 11.61 -3.32 -27.94
CA SER A 429 12.44 -4.37 -28.56
C SER A 429 11.97 -5.79 -28.22
N GLY A 430 11.21 -5.94 -27.14
CA GLY A 430 10.59 -7.19 -26.71
C GLY A 430 9.24 -7.52 -27.38
N ASN A 431 8.80 -6.77 -28.40
CA ASN A 431 7.51 -6.93 -29.08
C ASN A 431 6.28 -6.77 -28.17
N GLY A 432 6.35 -5.87 -27.20
CA GLY A 432 5.18 -5.45 -26.41
C GLY A 432 4.26 -4.48 -27.15
N LEU A 433 3.13 -4.14 -26.54
CA LEU A 433 2.14 -3.22 -27.10
C LEU A 433 2.02 -1.93 -26.28
N VAL A 434 1.94 -0.78 -26.94
CA VAL A 434 1.46 0.48 -26.36
C VAL A 434 0.11 0.79 -26.99
N ASN A 435 -0.92 0.94 -26.16
CA ASN A 435 -2.25 1.38 -26.58
C ASN A 435 -2.50 2.79 -26.03
N VAL A 436 -2.53 3.80 -26.91
CA VAL A 436 -2.80 5.17 -26.48
C VAL A 436 -4.27 5.45 -26.19
N THR A 437 -5.19 4.53 -26.49
CA THR A 437 -6.64 4.77 -26.44
C THR A 437 -7.01 6.07 -27.16
N SER A 438 -7.67 7.04 -26.50
CA SER A 438 -7.87 8.41 -27.00
C SER A 438 -6.90 9.42 -26.38
N GLY A 439 -5.77 8.96 -25.83
CA GLY A 439 -4.76 9.75 -25.15
C GLY A 439 -3.56 10.11 -26.03
N TYR A 440 -2.52 10.58 -25.34
CA TYR A 440 -1.30 11.14 -25.90
C TYR A 440 -0.11 10.73 -25.03
N MET A 441 1.00 10.28 -25.64
CA MET A 441 2.24 9.96 -24.95
C MET A 441 3.42 10.74 -25.54
N THR A 442 4.20 11.39 -24.67
CA THR A 442 5.56 11.86 -24.97
C THR A 442 6.59 10.91 -24.39
N VAL A 443 7.56 10.52 -25.19
CA VAL A 443 8.79 9.83 -24.79
C VAL A 443 9.89 10.87 -24.66
N ALA A 444 10.39 11.09 -23.44
CA ALA A 444 11.34 12.16 -23.17
C ALA A 444 12.71 11.95 -23.84
N SER A 445 13.14 10.69 -24.00
CA SER A 445 14.41 10.34 -24.64
C SER A 445 14.49 8.85 -25.00
N GLY A 446 15.49 8.47 -25.80
CA GLY A 446 15.89 7.06 -25.98
C GLY A 446 15.16 6.29 -27.08
N LEU A 447 14.36 6.96 -27.90
CA LEU A 447 13.70 6.39 -29.08
C LEU A 447 14.06 7.24 -30.31
N SER A 448 14.42 6.60 -31.43
CA SER A 448 14.62 7.33 -32.69
C SER A 448 13.30 7.48 -33.44
N ALA A 449 13.17 8.50 -34.30
CA ALA A 449 11.97 8.68 -35.14
C ALA A 449 11.72 7.46 -36.04
N THR A 450 12.79 6.85 -36.57
CA THR A 450 12.70 5.63 -37.40
C THR A 450 12.16 4.45 -36.61
N ASP A 451 12.63 4.26 -35.37
CA ASP A 451 12.12 3.20 -34.50
C ASP A 451 10.66 3.46 -34.13
N LEU A 452 10.30 4.71 -33.80
CA LEU A 452 8.92 5.09 -33.49
C LEU A 452 7.98 4.75 -34.65
N VAL A 453 8.31 5.17 -35.87
CA VAL A 453 7.50 4.89 -37.06
C VAL A 453 7.39 3.38 -37.30
N SER A 454 8.48 2.62 -37.10
CA SER A 454 8.45 1.16 -37.21
C SER A 454 7.49 0.53 -36.21
N GLN A 455 7.45 1.04 -34.96
CA GLN A 455 6.51 0.58 -33.94
C GLN A 455 5.06 0.99 -34.24
N ILE A 456 4.83 2.19 -34.79
CA ILE A 456 3.50 2.62 -35.25
C ILE A 456 3.00 1.73 -36.38
N LEU A 457 3.84 1.45 -37.38
CA LEU A 457 3.50 0.54 -38.49
C LEU A 457 3.14 -0.86 -37.99
N ALA A 458 3.87 -1.38 -36.99
CA ALA A 458 3.55 -2.66 -36.36
C ALA A 458 2.18 -2.68 -35.68
N GLY A 459 1.80 -1.59 -34.99
CA GLY A 459 0.48 -1.47 -34.35
C GLY A 459 -0.65 -1.16 -35.32
N ARG A 460 -0.36 -0.40 -36.39
CA ARG A 460 -1.28 -0.06 -37.48
C ARG A 460 -1.74 -1.28 -38.26
N GLY A 461 -0.83 -2.23 -38.53
CA GLY A 461 -1.13 -3.40 -39.36
C GLY A 461 -1.51 -2.98 -40.79
N ASP A 462 -2.68 -3.42 -41.26
CA ASP A 462 -3.27 -3.06 -42.56
C ASP A 462 -4.06 -1.73 -42.52
N GLY A 463 -3.91 -0.94 -41.46
CA GLY A 463 -4.71 0.26 -41.20
C GLY A 463 -5.86 0.05 -40.23
N SER A 464 -6.13 -1.19 -39.82
CA SER A 464 -7.15 -1.52 -38.82
C SER A 464 -6.77 -1.17 -37.38
N TRP A 465 -5.49 -0.87 -37.09
CA TRP A 465 -4.97 -0.62 -35.74
C TRP A 465 -5.15 -1.79 -34.77
N THR A 466 -5.27 -3.02 -35.28
CA THR A 466 -5.37 -4.24 -34.46
C THR A 466 -4.05 -4.99 -34.30
N GLY A 467 -2.91 -4.33 -34.54
CA GLY A 467 -1.59 -4.92 -34.36
C GLY A 467 -1.37 -5.41 -32.92
N THR A 468 -0.71 -6.55 -32.77
CA THR A 468 -0.47 -7.20 -31.47
C THR A 468 0.83 -6.74 -30.80
N SER A 469 1.61 -5.88 -31.46
CA SER A 469 2.86 -5.30 -30.98
C SER A 469 3.01 -3.89 -31.51
N GLY A 470 3.91 -3.10 -30.92
CA GLY A 470 4.18 -1.74 -31.36
C GLY A 470 3.24 -0.73 -30.72
N ILE A 471 2.86 0.30 -31.46
CA ILE A 471 2.06 1.42 -30.97
C ILE A 471 0.74 1.46 -31.71
N THR A 472 -0.36 1.37 -30.96
CA THR A 472 -1.73 1.37 -31.49
C THR A 472 -2.65 2.30 -30.68
N SER A 473 -3.88 2.48 -31.18
CA SER A 473 -5.01 3.04 -30.47
C SER A 473 -6.21 2.12 -30.62
N SER A 474 -6.69 1.57 -29.51
CA SER A 474 -7.95 0.81 -29.50
C SER A 474 -9.16 1.68 -29.86
N THR A 475 -9.08 2.98 -29.63
CA THR A 475 -10.12 3.94 -30.06
C THR A 475 -10.09 4.12 -31.57
N ALA A 476 -8.90 4.30 -32.18
CA ALA A 476 -8.77 4.38 -33.63
C ALA A 476 -9.21 3.09 -34.32
N ALA A 477 -8.89 1.92 -33.75
CA ALA A 477 -9.35 0.64 -34.25
C ALA A 477 -10.89 0.54 -34.25
N ALA A 478 -11.53 0.95 -33.15
CA ALA A 478 -12.98 0.97 -33.03
C ALA A 478 -13.64 1.93 -34.03
N ASP A 479 -13.11 3.15 -34.16
CA ASP A 479 -13.63 4.17 -35.08
C ASP A 479 -13.46 3.72 -36.55
N THR A 480 -12.30 3.16 -36.89
CA THR A 480 -12.00 2.66 -38.24
C THR A 480 -12.93 1.50 -38.62
N ALA A 481 -13.23 0.60 -37.68
CA ALA A 481 -14.20 -0.48 -37.89
C ALA A 481 -15.63 0.03 -38.15
N LEU A 482 -15.94 1.27 -37.71
CA LEU A 482 -17.21 1.95 -37.96
C LEU A 482 -17.17 2.86 -39.22
N GLY A 483 -16.06 2.88 -39.96
CA GLY A 483 -15.87 3.72 -41.14
C GLY A 483 -15.44 5.16 -40.85
N THR A 484 -15.09 5.46 -39.59
CA THR A 484 -14.52 6.76 -39.20
C THR A 484 -13.01 6.65 -39.18
N ALA A 485 -12.34 7.19 -40.20
CA ALA A 485 -10.88 7.12 -40.29
C ALA A 485 -10.20 7.83 -39.10
N ARG A 486 -9.39 7.08 -38.35
CA ARG A 486 -8.56 7.55 -37.24
C ARG A 486 -7.22 6.86 -37.27
N ALA A 487 -6.25 7.47 -36.60
CA ALA A 487 -4.87 7.03 -36.60
C ALA A 487 -4.22 7.19 -35.23
N VAL A 488 -2.99 6.69 -35.13
CA VAL A 488 -2.00 7.22 -34.20
C VAL A 488 -1.10 8.14 -35.01
N GLY A 489 -1.09 9.44 -34.71
CA GLY A 489 -0.16 10.39 -35.31
C GLY A 489 1.09 10.59 -34.43
N TRP A 490 2.13 11.23 -34.96
CA TRP A 490 3.39 11.43 -34.23
C TRP A 490 4.10 12.75 -34.52
N LEU A 491 4.96 13.18 -33.60
CA LEU A 491 5.77 14.41 -33.70
C LEU A 491 7.20 14.17 -33.21
N ASP A 492 8.16 14.82 -33.86
CA ASP A 492 9.50 15.07 -33.33
C ASP A 492 9.53 16.43 -32.65
N ASN A 493 9.66 16.42 -31.31
CA ASN A 493 9.70 17.64 -30.52
C ASN A 493 11.11 18.25 -30.46
N GLY A 494 12.09 17.63 -31.12
CA GLY A 494 13.50 17.95 -31.03
C GLY A 494 14.16 17.42 -29.76
N ALA A 495 15.48 17.56 -29.68
CA ALA A 495 16.30 17.12 -28.55
C ALA A 495 16.13 15.63 -28.14
N GLY A 496 15.67 14.78 -29.06
CA GLY A 496 15.42 13.35 -28.82
C GLY A 496 14.08 13.03 -28.15
N SER A 497 13.19 14.01 -28.01
CA SER A 497 11.84 13.83 -27.49
C SER A 497 10.86 13.58 -28.64
N LEU A 498 10.03 12.54 -28.51
CA LEU A 498 9.04 12.15 -29.50
C LEU A 498 7.66 12.08 -28.86
N SER A 499 6.62 12.43 -29.61
CA SER A 499 5.23 12.29 -29.16
C SER A 499 4.41 11.47 -30.14
N PHE A 500 3.41 10.75 -29.63
CA PHE A 500 2.41 10.07 -30.44
C PHE A 500 1.06 10.02 -29.72
N ALA A 501 -0.02 10.07 -30.47
CA ALA A 501 -1.36 10.21 -29.90
C ALA A 501 -2.44 9.69 -30.83
N PHE A 502 -3.61 9.42 -30.26
CA PHE A 502 -4.83 9.28 -31.06
C PHE A 502 -5.05 10.54 -31.88
N ALA A 503 -5.24 10.37 -33.18
CA ALA A 503 -5.34 11.46 -34.13
C ALA A 503 -6.40 11.20 -35.20
N ALA A 504 -6.98 12.27 -35.74
CA ALA A 504 -7.63 12.24 -37.04
C ALA A 504 -6.57 12.42 -38.14
N LEU A 505 -6.85 11.88 -39.32
CA LEU A 505 -6.07 12.25 -40.51
C LEU A 505 -6.25 13.75 -40.73
N GLY A 506 -5.17 14.46 -41.07
CA GLY A 506 -5.21 15.92 -41.17
C GLY A 506 -4.83 16.69 -39.90
N ASP A 507 -4.82 16.08 -38.72
CA ASP A 507 -4.31 16.74 -37.50
C ASP A 507 -2.77 16.57 -37.44
N THR A 508 -2.06 17.52 -38.02
CA THR A 508 -0.59 17.47 -38.17
C THR A 508 0.15 17.79 -36.88
N ASN A 509 -0.46 18.53 -35.96
CA ASN A 509 0.19 19.06 -34.75
C ASN A 509 -0.27 18.34 -33.45
N LEU A 510 -1.18 17.37 -33.57
CA LEU A 510 -1.74 16.54 -32.50
C LEU A 510 -2.45 17.34 -31.40
N ASP A 511 -3.11 18.45 -31.73
CA ASP A 511 -3.90 19.26 -30.79
C ASP A 511 -5.39 18.85 -30.72
N TRP A 512 -5.74 17.77 -31.42
CA TRP A 512 -7.09 17.21 -31.56
C TRP A 512 -8.06 18.10 -32.33
N GLN A 513 -7.55 19.02 -33.14
CA GLN A 513 -8.31 19.78 -34.12
C GLN A 513 -7.73 19.52 -35.51
N VAL A 514 -8.52 19.82 -36.53
CA VAL A 514 -8.03 19.90 -37.91
C VAL A 514 -8.36 21.30 -38.37
N ASP A 515 -7.38 22.17 -38.48
CA ASP A 515 -7.60 23.59 -38.74
C ASP A 515 -6.59 24.20 -39.74
N VAL A 516 -6.61 25.53 -39.85
CA VAL A 516 -5.72 26.27 -40.74
C VAL A 516 -4.23 26.07 -40.43
N LEU A 517 -3.85 25.79 -39.19
CA LEU A 517 -2.46 25.51 -38.81
C LEU A 517 -2.04 24.16 -39.39
N ASP A 518 -2.94 23.17 -39.45
CA ASP A 518 -2.64 21.89 -40.07
C ASP A 518 -2.50 21.97 -41.57
N ALA A 519 -3.44 22.66 -42.22
CA ALA A 519 -3.35 22.93 -43.64
C ALA A 519 -2.07 23.71 -43.99
N ALA A 520 -1.64 24.62 -43.11
CA ALA A 520 -0.39 25.34 -43.28
C ALA A 520 0.82 24.41 -43.19
N ASN A 521 0.88 23.48 -42.23
CA ASN A 521 1.98 22.51 -42.12
C ASN A 521 2.05 21.58 -43.35
N PHE A 522 0.90 21.07 -43.79
CA PHE A 522 0.75 20.23 -44.98
C PHE A 522 1.31 20.93 -46.24
N LEU A 523 0.97 22.21 -46.44
CA LEU A 523 1.36 22.97 -47.64
C LEU A 523 2.76 23.58 -47.54
N ALA A 524 3.18 24.04 -46.36
CA ALA A 524 4.42 24.80 -46.17
C ALA A 524 5.68 23.94 -46.34
N SER A 525 5.56 22.61 -46.15
CA SER A 525 6.67 21.68 -46.37
C SER A 525 7.15 21.66 -47.83
N GLY A 526 6.27 22.02 -48.78
CA GLY A 526 6.55 21.95 -50.21
C GLY A 526 6.79 20.53 -50.72
N LYS A 527 6.43 19.50 -49.93
CA LYS A 527 6.70 18.08 -50.25
C LYS A 527 5.59 17.42 -51.07
N PHE A 528 4.43 18.06 -51.19
CA PHE A 528 3.26 17.52 -51.89
C PHE A 528 3.61 17.08 -53.32
N ASN A 529 3.44 15.79 -53.59
CA ASN A 529 3.67 15.13 -54.88
C ASN A 529 5.11 15.30 -55.42
N THR A 530 6.09 15.49 -54.53
CA THR A 530 7.51 15.61 -54.91
C THR A 530 8.28 14.30 -54.84
N GLY A 531 7.74 13.29 -54.13
CA GLY A 531 8.45 12.05 -53.80
C GLY A 531 9.53 12.20 -52.72
N ALA A 532 9.65 13.38 -52.10
CA ALA A 532 10.56 13.59 -50.98
C ALA A 532 10.00 12.90 -49.70
N PRO A 533 10.87 12.34 -48.84
CA PRO A 533 10.44 11.75 -47.58
C PRO A 533 9.70 12.76 -46.71
N ALA A 534 8.57 12.35 -46.14
CA ALA A 534 7.73 13.19 -45.30
C ALA A 534 7.45 12.55 -43.93
N THR A 535 6.97 13.36 -43.00
CA THR A 535 6.54 12.95 -41.66
C THR A 535 5.05 13.25 -41.48
N TRP A 536 4.47 12.76 -40.39
CA TRP A 536 3.08 13.08 -40.02
C TRP A 536 2.82 14.59 -39.94
N PHE A 537 3.75 15.34 -39.32
CA PHE A 537 3.68 16.81 -39.24
C PHE A 537 3.65 17.48 -40.61
N GLU A 538 4.27 16.87 -41.62
CA GLU A 538 4.31 17.38 -42.99
C GLU A 538 3.18 16.86 -43.87
N GLY A 539 2.35 15.95 -43.33
CA GLY A 539 1.13 15.47 -43.99
C GLY A 539 1.12 14.01 -44.44
N ASP A 540 2.12 13.19 -44.12
CA ASP A 540 2.11 11.74 -44.42
C ASP A 540 1.19 11.03 -43.43
N PHE A 541 -0.11 10.95 -43.76
CA PHE A 541 -1.14 10.39 -42.87
C PHE A 541 -1.31 8.88 -43.06
N ASN A 542 -0.93 8.39 -44.25
CA ASN A 542 -1.06 7.00 -44.62
C ASN A 542 0.25 6.20 -44.43
N TYR A 543 1.31 6.81 -43.91
CA TYR A 543 2.62 6.21 -43.62
C TYR A 543 3.27 5.51 -44.83
N ASP A 544 3.06 6.00 -46.05
CA ASP A 544 3.76 5.52 -47.24
C ASP A 544 5.14 6.19 -47.45
N GLY A 545 5.46 7.16 -46.60
CA GLY A 545 6.74 7.85 -46.53
C GLY A 545 6.81 9.11 -47.39
N VAL A 546 5.75 9.47 -48.12
CA VAL A 546 5.67 10.70 -48.93
C VAL A 546 4.39 11.45 -48.61
N VAL A 547 4.24 12.67 -49.15
CA VAL A 547 2.98 13.40 -49.11
C VAL A 547 2.47 13.48 -50.53
N ASP A 548 1.33 12.87 -50.82
CA ASP A 548 0.74 12.84 -52.16
C ASP A 548 -0.78 13.10 -52.19
N VAL A 549 -1.42 12.79 -53.31
CA VAL A 549 -2.86 13.01 -53.49
C VAL A 549 -3.73 12.17 -52.55
N LEU A 550 -3.23 11.01 -52.09
CA LEU A 550 -3.91 10.16 -51.12
C LEU A 550 -3.93 10.83 -49.75
N ASP A 551 -2.84 11.46 -49.32
CA ASP A 551 -2.81 12.22 -48.07
C ASP A 551 -3.70 13.47 -48.11
N ALA A 552 -3.71 14.17 -49.25
CA ALA A 552 -4.64 15.29 -49.44
C ALA A 552 -6.10 14.82 -49.40
N ALA A 553 -6.40 13.64 -49.97
CA ALA A 553 -7.73 13.05 -49.88
C ALA A 553 -8.06 12.69 -48.43
N ASP A 554 -7.13 12.10 -47.69
CA ASP A 554 -7.28 11.78 -46.27
C ASP A 554 -7.57 13.03 -45.44
N PHE A 555 -6.82 14.12 -45.64
CA PHE A 555 -7.05 15.41 -44.99
C PHE A 555 -8.49 15.93 -45.22
N ILE A 556 -8.93 15.96 -46.49
CA ILE A 556 -10.21 16.55 -46.90
C ILE A 556 -11.40 15.66 -46.49
N THR A 557 -11.26 14.35 -46.67
CA THR A 557 -12.37 13.40 -46.48
C THR A 557 -12.74 13.17 -45.01
N THR A 558 -11.88 13.57 -44.07
CA THR A 558 -12.23 13.57 -42.64
C THR A 558 -13.43 14.45 -42.31
N GLY A 559 -13.63 15.52 -43.08
CA GLY A 559 -14.68 16.51 -42.82
C GLY A 559 -14.50 17.29 -41.51
N LEU A 560 -13.30 17.26 -40.91
CA LEU A 560 -13.02 17.86 -39.61
C LEU A 560 -12.43 19.28 -39.68
N TYR A 561 -12.10 19.77 -40.89
CA TYR A 561 -11.52 21.09 -41.08
C TYR A 561 -12.40 22.19 -40.48
N ASP A 562 -11.83 22.94 -39.53
CA ASP A 562 -12.46 24.01 -38.75
C ASP A 562 -13.76 23.57 -38.02
N GLN A 563 -13.93 22.28 -37.71
CA GLN A 563 -15.09 21.76 -36.95
C GLN A 563 -14.89 21.78 -35.42
N GLY A 564 -13.69 22.15 -34.96
CA GLY A 564 -13.30 22.09 -33.55
C GLY A 564 -12.82 20.71 -33.10
N PRO A 565 -12.69 20.48 -31.77
CA PRO A 565 -12.04 19.27 -31.25
C PRO A 565 -12.81 17.98 -31.56
N TYR A 566 -12.14 17.02 -32.21
CA TYR A 566 -12.72 15.71 -32.52
C TYR A 566 -12.53 14.67 -31.41
N ASN A 567 -11.76 15.00 -30.37
CA ASN A 567 -11.51 14.15 -29.20
C ASN A 567 -11.79 14.86 -27.85
N PRO A 568 -13.04 15.34 -27.62
CA PRO A 568 -13.38 16.01 -26.36
C PRO A 568 -13.49 15.00 -25.20
N PRO A 569 -13.00 15.33 -23.98
CA PRO A 569 -13.22 14.47 -22.83
C PRO A 569 -14.72 14.33 -22.53
N ALA A 570 -15.10 13.20 -21.93
CA ALA A 570 -16.49 12.82 -21.67
C ALA A 570 -17.32 13.85 -20.84
N SER A 571 -16.68 14.86 -20.24
CA SER A 571 -17.34 15.93 -19.46
C SER A 571 -17.70 17.19 -20.27
N VAL A 572 -17.53 17.20 -21.60
CA VAL A 572 -17.87 18.38 -22.44
C VAL A 572 -19.19 18.20 -23.21
N ILE A 573 -19.82 17.03 -23.12
CA ILE A 573 -21.12 16.78 -23.78
C ILE A 573 -22.25 17.26 -22.85
N GLY A 574 -22.51 18.57 -22.86
CA GLY A 574 -23.72 19.13 -22.24
C GLY A 574 -23.56 20.43 -21.46
N GLN A 575 -22.88 21.43 -22.00
CA GLN A 575 -23.03 22.81 -21.53
C GLN A 575 -23.09 23.83 -22.67
N VAL A 576 -23.91 23.55 -23.67
CA VAL A 576 -24.53 24.62 -24.48
C VAL A 576 -26.05 24.48 -24.36
N THR A 577 -26.56 24.53 -23.13
CA THR A 577 -27.91 25.05 -22.92
C THR A 577 -27.82 26.54 -23.22
N ALA A 578 -28.52 26.98 -24.27
CA ALA A 578 -28.67 28.38 -24.64
C ALA A 578 -28.79 29.26 -23.39
N VAL A 579 -27.92 30.27 -23.29
CA VAL A 579 -27.97 31.29 -22.23
C VAL A 579 -29.34 31.96 -22.32
N PRO A 580 -30.25 31.82 -21.34
CA PRO A 580 -31.32 32.80 -21.20
C PRO A 580 -30.64 34.05 -20.66
N GLU A 581 -30.64 35.11 -21.46
CA GLU A 581 -30.21 36.43 -21.02
C GLU A 581 -30.85 36.73 -19.65
N PRO A 582 -30.07 37.14 -18.62
CA PRO A 582 -30.69 37.69 -17.43
C PRO A 582 -31.37 38.98 -17.86
N SER A 583 -32.70 38.97 -17.88
CA SER A 583 -33.53 40.15 -18.06
C SER A 583 -33.00 41.27 -17.15
N ALA A 584 -32.36 42.27 -17.73
CA ALA A 584 -31.95 43.53 -17.11
C ALA A 584 -33.17 44.41 -16.74
N VAL A 585 -34.28 43.80 -16.32
CA VAL A 585 -35.54 44.46 -15.97
C VAL A 585 -35.98 44.13 -14.53
N ALA A 586 -35.38 43.16 -13.86
CA ALA A 586 -35.75 42.79 -12.48
C ALA A 586 -34.94 43.49 -11.36
N LEU A 587 -33.92 44.31 -11.69
CA LEU A 587 -33.09 45.03 -10.69
C LEU A 587 -33.42 46.53 -10.56
N ALA A 588 -34.49 47.01 -11.20
CA ALA A 588 -34.99 48.39 -11.01
C ALA A 588 -36.22 48.46 -10.07
N ALA A 589 -36.86 47.34 -9.74
CA ALA A 589 -38.10 47.31 -8.95
C ALA A 589 -37.89 47.21 -7.42
N VAL A 590 -36.70 46.84 -6.95
CA VAL A 590 -36.44 46.62 -5.50
C VAL A 590 -35.89 47.87 -4.79
N LEU A 591 -35.39 48.87 -5.53
CA LEU A 591 -34.91 50.13 -4.94
C LEU A 591 -35.98 51.25 -4.90
N GLY A 592 -37.10 51.11 -5.61
CA GLY A 592 -38.21 52.08 -5.58
C GLY A 592 -39.22 51.88 -4.44
N GLY A 593 -39.31 50.69 -3.85
CA GLY A 593 -40.31 50.35 -2.82
C GLY A 593 -39.99 50.83 -1.40
N TRP A 594 -38.72 51.11 -1.10
CA TRP A 594 -38.29 51.46 0.26
C TRP A 594 -38.38 52.96 0.60
N LEU A 595 -38.62 53.84 -0.38
CA LEU A 595 -38.75 55.28 -0.15
C LEU A 595 -40.20 55.76 0.04
N VAL A 596 -41.21 54.91 -0.19
CA VAL A 596 -42.64 55.29 -0.04
C VAL A 596 -43.23 54.89 1.32
N VAL A 597 -42.67 53.91 2.02
CA VAL A 597 -43.20 53.44 3.33
C VAL A 597 -42.81 54.35 4.51
N ARG A 598 -41.84 55.26 4.34
CA ARG A 598 -41.39 56.17 5.41
C ARG A 598 -42.20 57.47 5.55
N ARG A 599 -43.16 57.76 4.65
CA ARG A 599 -43.96 59.00 4.67
C ARG A 599 -45.38 58.87 5.23
N TRP A 600 -45.85 57.66 5.59
CA TRP A 600 -47.20 57.45 6.13
C TRP A 600 -47.28 57.31 7.66
N ARG A 601 -46.16 57.44 8.40
CA ARG A 601 -46.14 57.57 9.88
C ARG A 601 -46.25 59.03 10.33
N ARG A 602 -47.33 59.70 9.97
CA ARG A 602 -47.94 60.79 10.76
C ARG A 602 -49.44 60.66 10.53
N TRP A 603 -50.24 60.98 11.54
CA TRP A 603 -51.70 60.92 11.59
C TRP A 603 -52.29 59.67 12.26
N ARG A 604 -52.61 59.88 13.55
CA ARG A 604 -53.75 59.36 14.34
C ARG A 604 -53.46 58.33 15.44
N SER A 605 -53.27 58.84 16.66
CA SER A 605 -53.92 58.34 17.90
C SER A 605 -55.15 59.24 18.19
N PRO A 606 -55.99 59.04 19.24
CA PRO A 606 -56.13 57.95 20.22
C PRO A 606 -57.62 57.52 20.47
N CYS A 607 -57.87 56.52 21.35
CA CYS A 607 -59.03 56.29 22.27
C CYS A 607 -58.86 54.87 22.87
N HIS A 608 -58.54 54.59 24.15
CA HIS A 608 -59.16 54.81 25.49
C HIS A 608 -60.09 53.66 25.98
N VAL A 609 -59.94 53.31 27.29
CA VAL A 609 -60.80 52.53 28.23
C VAL A 609 -60.61 51.00 28.28
N GLU A 610 -60.58 50.24 29.40
CA GLU A 610 -60.22 50.35 30.85
C GLU A 610 -60.43 48.95 31.49
N GLY A 611 -59.77 48.70 32.65
CA GLY A 611 -60.21 47.80 33.73
C GLY A 611 -59.79 46.33 33.62
N LEU A 612 -59.20 45.67 34.61
CA LEU A 612 -59.02 45.89 36.05
C LEU A 612 -57.70 45.24 36.49
#